data_AF-A0AAV5KCB0-F1
#
_entry.id   AF-A0AAV5KCB0-F1
#
_cell.length_a   1.000
_cell.length_b   1.000
_cell.length_c   1.000
_cell.angle_alpha   90.00
_cell.angle_beta   90.00
_cell.angle_gamma   90.00
#
_symmetry.space_group_name_H-M   'P 1'
#
loop_
_entity.id
_entity.type
_entity.pdbx_description
1 polymer ?
#
loop_
_entity_poly.entity_id
_entity_poly.type
_entity_poly.pdbx_seq_one_letter_code
_entity_poly.pdbx_strand_id
1 'polypeptide(L)'
;MSYEELLELGETVGTQSRGLSQELISLLPVSKYKCRLFSRKKSRNERCVICQMEYKRGERQITLPCKHVYHVGCGTRWLGINKACPICFTEVFGGASKR
;
A
#
# COMPACT_ATOMS: atom_id res chain seq x y z
N MET A 1 -25.90 19.84 20.23
CA MET A 1 -25.28 18.52 20.06
C MET A 1 -25.47 17.78 21.38
N SER A 2 -26.49 16.93 21.45
CA SER A 2 -26.73 16.09 22.63
C SER A 2 -25.76 14.90 22.61
N TYR A 3 -25.50 14.31 23.77
CA TYR A 3 -24.72 13.07 23.88
C TYR A 3 -25.35 11.92 23.09
N GLU A 4 -26.68 11.92 22.99
CA GLU A 4 -27.46 10.95 22.21
C GLU A 4 -27.16 11.06 20.71
N GLU A 5 -27.11 12.29 20.17
CA GLU A 5 -26.73 12.53 18.77
C GLU A 5 -25.29 12.07 18.45
N LEU A 6 -24.37 12.15 19.43
CA LEU A 6 -22.98 11.69 19.25
C LEU A 6 -22.84 10.17 19.32
N LEU A 7 -23.73 9.48 20.05
CA LEU A 7 -23.73 8.04 20.19
C LEU A 7 -24.25 7.35 18.91
N GLU A 8 -25.31 7.91 18.31
CA GLU A 8 -25.88 7.43 17.04
C GLU A 8 -24.90 7.57 15.87
N LEU A 9 -24.07 8.61 15.86
CA LEU A 9 -23.00 8.79 14.86
C LEU A 9 -21.89 7.73 14.99
N GLY A 10 -21.67 7.17 16.17
CA GLY A 10 -20.70 6.09 16.40
C GLY A 10 -21.16 4.74 15.85
N GLU A 11 -22.47 4.47 15.87
CA GLU A 11 -23.06 3.20 15.45
C GLU A 11 -23.26 3.09 13.93
N THR A 12 -23.42 4.23 13.25
CA THR A 12 -23.60 4.27 11.78
C THR A 12 -22.29 4.09 11.01
N VAL A 13 -21.13 4.20 11.66
CA VAL A 13 -19.81 3.92 11.06
C VAL A 13 -19.57 2.42 11.07
N GLY A 14 -20.39 1.69 10.30
CA GLY A 14 -20.14 0.30 9.97
C GLY A 14 -18.74 0.16 9.37
N THR A 15 -18.01 -0.88 9.80
CA THR A 15 -16.73 -1.27 9.20
C THR A 15 -16.96 -1.56 7.71
N GLN A 16 -16.78 -0.55 6.87
CA GLN A 16 -16.70 -0.75 5.45
C GLN A 16 -15.29 -1.26 5.17
N SER A 17 -15.18 -2.53 4.81
CA SER A 17 -13.99 -3.08 4.18
C SER A 17 -13.77 -2.37 2.84
N ARG A 18 -13.10 -1.21 2.87
CA ARG A 18 -12.70 -0.44 1.68
C ARG A 18 -11.44 -1.02 1.01
N GLY A 19 -10.98 -2.19 1.46
CA GLY A 19 -9.81 -2.88 0.94
C GLY A 19 -10.10 -3.73 -0.31
N LEU A 20 -9.04 -4.28 -0.87
CA LEU A 20 -9.04 -5.25 -1.96
C LEU A 20 -8.98 -6.68 -1.41
N SER A 21 -9.57 -7.63 -2.14
CA SER A 21 -9.40 -9.06 -1.85
C SER A 21 -7.94 -9.49 -2.05
N GLN A 22 -7.49 -10.51 -1.32
CA GLN A 22 -6.12 -11.00 -1.44
C GLN A 22 -5.77 -11.50 -2.85
N GLU A 23 -6.75 -12.00 -3.58
CA GLU A 23 -6.61 -12.42 -4.97
C GLU A 23 -6.21 -11.24 -5.86
N LEU A 24 -6.93 -10.11 -5.75
CA LEU A 24 -6.63 -8.90 -6.53
C LEU A 24 -5.28 -8.29 -6.15
N ILE A 25 -4.90 -8.37 -4.88
CA ILE A 25 -3.58 -7.91 -4.42
C ILE A 25 -2.47 -8.78 -5.01
N SER A 26 -2.68 -10.09 -5.10
CA SER A 26 -1.69 -11.05 -5.62
C SER A 26 -1.42 -10.88 -7.11
N LEU A 27 -2.35 -10.29 -7.86
CA LEU A 27 -2.18 -9.96 -9.28
C LEU A 27 -1.29 -8.73 -9.52
N LEU A 28 -1.00 -7.94 -8.49
CA LEU A 28 -0.19 -6.74 -8.64
C LEU A 28 1.27 -7.05 -8.95
N PRO A 29 1.97 -6.19 -9.72
CA PRO A 29 3.36 -6.41 -10.07
C PRO A 29 4.27 -6.50 -8.84
N VAL A 30 4.94 -7.64 -8.69
CA VAL A 30 5.96 -7.86 -7.66
C VAL A 30 7.34 -7.91 -8.31
N SER A 31 8.27 -7.11 -7.78
CA SER A 31 9.66 -7.05 -8.20
C SER A 31 10.60 -7.31 -7.03
N LYS A 32 11.80 -7.82 -7.29
CA LYS A 32 12.86 -7.95 -6.27
C LYS A 32 13.70 -6.69 -6.24
N TYR A 33 13.96 -6.16 -5.04
CA TYR A 33 14.84 -5.03 -4.85
C TYR A 33 16.28 -5.39 -5.24
N LYS A 34 16.82 -4.67 -6.22
CA LYS A 34 18.21 -4.79 -6.63
C LYS A 34 19.02 -3.69 -5.94
N CYS A 35 19.60 -4.01 -4.78
CA CYS A 35 20.54 -3.11 -4.12
C CYS A 35 21.72 -2.83 -5.05
N ARG A 36 21.85 -1.57 -5.49
CA ARG A 36 23.02 -1.11 -6.24
C ARG A 36 24.09 -0.78 -5.22
N LEU A 37 25.01 -1.72 -5.00
CA LEU A 37 26.15 -1.63 -4.08
C LEU A 37 27.08 -0.40 -4.31
N PHE A 38 26.83 0.41 -5.36
CA PHE A 38 27.65 1.55 -5.77
C PHE A 38 26.90 2.89 -5.87
N SER A 39 25.62 2.97 -5.51
CA SER A 39 24.90 4.26 -5.52
C SER A 39 25.20 5.05 -4.24
N ARG A 40 26.17 5.98 -4.31
CA ARG A 40 26.49 6.96 -3.24
C ARG A 40 25.34 7.91 -2.86
N LYS A 41 24.17 7.80 -3.52
CA LYS A 41 22.98 8.64 -3.28
C LYS A 41 21.89 7.77 -2.66
N LYS A 42 21.72 7.91 -1.34
CA LYS A 42 20.63 7.29 -0.56
C LYS A 42 19.32 7.93 -1.01
N SER A 43 18.67 7.34 -2.01
CA SER A 43 17.44 7.92 -2.57
C SER A 43 16.26 7.63 -1.64
N ARG A 44 15.30 8.54 -1.53
CA ARG A 44 14.08 8.32 -0.72
C ARG A 44 13.29 7.07 -1.15
N ASN A 45 13.57 6.55 -2.34
CA ASN A 45 12.95 5.36 -2.91
C ASN A 45 13.53 4.05 -2.35
N GLU A 46 14.52 4.11 -1.45
CA GLU A 46 15.14 2.94 -0.82
C GLU A 46 14.50 2.57 0.54
N ARG A 47 13.42 3.25 0.93
CA ARG A 47 12.68 2.99 2.17
C ARG A 47 11.20 2.75 1.89
N CYS A 48 10.62 1.78 2.58
CA CYS A 48 9.19 1.54 2.55
C CYS A 48 8.49 2.55 3.47
N VAL A 49 7.62 3.40 2.95
CA VAL A 49 6.93 4.42 3.77
C VAL A 49 5.94 3.84 4.78
N ILE A 50 5.51 2.59 4.60
CA ILE A 50 4.55 1.93 5.51
C ILE A 50 5.25 1.50 6.80
N CYS A 51 6.41 0.85 6.70
CA CYS A 51 7.16 0.36 7.87
C CYS A 51 8.38 1.22 8.22
N GLN A 52 8.68 2.23 7.40
CA GLN A 52 9.82 3.14 7.52
C GLN A 52 11.20 2.46 7.48
N MET A 53 11.26 1.19 7.07
CA MET A 53 12.50 0.41 6.97
C MET A 53 13.14 0.51 5.58
N GLU A 54 14.46 0.41 5.53
CA GLU A 54 15.26 0.32 4.31
C GLU A 54 15.06 -1.03 3.62
N TYR A 55 15.03 -1.02 2.28
CA TYR A 55 14.96 -2.25 1.51
C TYR A 55 16.30 -2.98 1.50
N LYS A 56 16.26 -4.28 1.78
CA LYS A 56 17.42 -5.16 1.66
C LYS A 56 17.47 -5.83 0.30
N ARG A 57 18.69 -6.15 -0.15
CA ARG A 57 18.91 -6.84 -1.42
C ARG A 57 18.10 -8.15 -1.47
N GLY A 58 17.34 -8.32 -2.53
CA GLY A 58 16.52 -9.53 -2.73
C GLY A 58 15.16 -9.50 -2.03
N GLU A 59 14.83 -8.47 -1.25
CA GLU A 59 13.50 -8.31 -0.70
C GLU A 59 12.47 -8.12 -1.81
N ARG A 60 11.28 -8.68 -1.59
CA ARG A 60 10.16 -8.57 -2.51
C ARG A 60 9.41 -7.26 -2.27
N GLN A 61 9.20 -6.53 -3.34
CA GLN A 61 8.48 -5.27 -3.36
C GLN A 61 7.28 -5.37 -4.29
N ILE A 62 6.17 -4.79 -3.87
CA ILE A 62 4.97 -4.63 -4.69
C ILE A 62 4.95 -3.23 -5.27
N THR A 63 4.71 -3.14 -6.57
CA THR A 63 4.58 -1.87 -7.29
C THR A 63 3.12 -1.63 -7.61
N LEU A 64 2.57 -0.54 -7.08
CA LEU A 64 1.21 -0.12 -7.37
C LEU A 64 1.12 0.46 -8.79
N PRO A 65 -0.07 0.49 -9.42
CA PRO A 65 -0.27 1.12 -10.73
C PRO A 65 0.12 2.61 -10.76
N CYS A 66 0.08 3.29 -9.61
CA CYS A 66 0.57 4.66 -9.45
C CYS A 66 2.11 4.77 -9.35
N LYS A 67 2.85 3.69 -9.62
CA LYS A 67 4.34 3.58 -9.59
C LYS A 67 4.98 3.66 -8.21
N HIS A 68 4.19 3.73 -7.14
CA HIS A 68 4.70 3.68 -5.78
C HIS A 68 5.04 2.24 -5.36
N VAL A 69 6.12 2.09 -4.61
CA VAL A 69 6.73 0.80 -4.26
C VAL A 69 6.70 0.60 -2.76
N TYR A 70 6.35 -0.62 -2.33
CA TYR A 70 6.25 -1.02 -0.92
C TYR A 70 6.83 -2.43 -0.74
N HIS A 71 7.15 -2.85 0.48
CA HIS A 71 7.36 -4.29 0.71
C HIS A 71 6.08 -5.05 0.37
N VAL A 72 6.19 -6.26 -0.19
CA VAL A 72 5.00 -7.09 -0.48
C VAL A 72 4.12 -7.23 0.76
N GLY A 73 4.69 -7.61 1.90
CA GLY A 73 3.92 -7.75 3.14
C GLY A 73 3.26 -6.46 3.61
N CYS A 74 3.92 -5.31 3.46
CA CYS A 74 3.37 -4.01 3.82
C CYS A 74 2.25 -3.57 2.87
N GLY A 75 2.47 -3.68 1.56
CA GLY A 75 1.47 -3.31 0.56
C GLY A 75 0.25 -4.22 0.62
N THR A 76 0.42 -5.53 0.81
CA THR A 76 -0.71 -6.46 0.98
C THR A 76 -1.54 -6.15 2.21
N ARG A 77 -0.90 -5.90 3.36
CA ARG A 77 -1.61 -5.52 4.59
C ARG A 77 -2.37 -4.21 4.42
N TRP A 78 -1.74 -3.21 3.80
CA TRP A 78 -2.36 -1.91 3.55
C TRP A 78 -3.56 -2.02 2.61
N LEU A 79 -3.38 -2.69 1.46
CA LEU A 79 -4.44 -2.85 0.46
C LEU A 79 -5.61 -3.70 0.96
N GLY A 80 -5.39 -4.59 1.93
CA GLY A 80 -6.48 -5.31 2.60
C GLY A 80 -7.36 -4.41 3.47
N ILE A 81 -6.86 -3.25 3.89
CA ILE A 81 -7.60 -2.28 4.70
C ILE A 81 -8.15 -1.14 3.82
N ASN A 82 -7.33 -0.63 2.91
CA ASN A 82 -7.65 0.51 2.05
C ASN A 82 -7.07 0.30 0.65
N LYS A 83 -7.95 0.32 -0.37
CA LYS A 83 -7.56 0.21 -1.78
C LYS A 83 -6.81 1.43 -2.33
N ALA A 84 -6.63 2.51 -1.57
CA ALA A 84 -5.91 3.71 -2.00
C ALA A 84 -4.41 3.67 -1.65
N CYS A 85 -3.59 4.24 -2.52
CA CYS A 85 -2.16 4.43 -2.26
C CYS A 85 -1.94 5.43 -1.10
N PRO A 86 -1.09 5.13 -0.10
CA PRO A 86 -0.84 6.04 1.03
C PRO A 86 -0.06 7.31 0.67
N ILE A 87 0.53 7.39 -0.53
CA ILE A 87 1.31 8.56 -0.98
C ILE A 87 0.45 9.51 -1.83
N CYS A 88 -0.34 8.96 -2.75
CA CYS A 88 -1.07 9.77 -3.74
C CYS A 88 -2.60 9.61 -3.68
N PHE A 89 -3.10 8.82 -2.74
CA PHE A 89 -4.53 8.52 -2.54
C PHE A 89 -5.26 7.96 -3.77
N THR A 90 -4.52 7.58 -4.82
CA THR A 90 -5.07 6.93 -6.01
C THR A 90 -5.51 5.52 -5.67
N GLU A 91 -6.74 5.17 -6.02
CA GLU A 91 -7.26 3.82 -5.88
C GLU A 91 -6.51 2.84 -6.79
N VAL A 92 -6.20 1.67 -6.22
CA VAL A 92 -5.58 0.55 -6.90
C VAL A 92 -6.70 -0.35 -7.38
N PHE A 93 -6.96 -0.32 -8.68
CA PHE A 93 -7.88 -1.26 -9.30
C PHE A 93 -7.09 -2.51 -9.67
N GLY A 94 -7.55 -3.69 -9.25
CA GLY A 94 -6.90 -4.99 -9.49
C GLY A 94 -6.82 -5.44 -10.96
N GLY A 95 -7.09 -4.54 -11.90
CA GLY A 95 -6.91 -4.75 -13.34
C GLY A 95 -5.57 -4.17 -13.77
N ALA A 96 -4.66 -5.05 -14.20
CA ALA A 96 -3.40 -4.66 -14.82
C ALA A 96 -3.66 -3.66 -15.97
N SER A 97 -3.34 -2.38 -15.75
CA SER A 97 -3.18 -1.43 -16.85
C SER A 97 -1.89 -1.76 -17.58
N LYS A 98 -1.95 -2.80 -18.42
CA LYS A 98 -1.07 -2.94 -19.58
C LYS A 98 -1.64 -1.97 -20.61
N ARG A 99 -0.94 -0.86 -20.83
CA ARG A 99 -1.09 -0.05 -22.03
C ARG A 99 0.23 -0.06 -22.77
#